data_AF-A0A1G3LB40-F1
#
_entry.id   AF-A0A1G3LB40-F1
#
_cell.length_a   1.000
_cell.length_b   1.000
_cell.length_c   1.000
_cell.angle_alpha   90.00
_cell.angle_beta   90.00
_cell.angle_gamma   90.00
#
_symmetry.space_group_name_H-M   'P 1'
#
loop_
_entity.id
_entity.type
_entity.pdbx_description
1 polymer ?
#
loop_
_entity_poly.entity_id
_entity_poly.type
_entity_poly.pdbx_seq_one_letter_code
_entity_poly.pdbx_strand_id
1 'polypeptide(L)'
;MNKNKEIPQIVIDAKNRGRKIIKLSNRLGDFYFAKLTKPEVRRVISSAGNSREKFSALMKNQIKKSIIYPKVEEFETLLKNKPGLFAPMYSEILDKTGISEKFTVEAVSLTDEILPEMVKGHIENGIEVVKLFNEKETFYFEKLQSETIETTLDTMTKDKKEYVTFVESNIMKNIIISDKENFAKITEDRPGLPFALFNELMAETGLTDSFLAEEI
;
A
#
# COMPACT_ATOMS: atom_id res chain seq x y z
N MET A 1 26.59 -8.57 -8.51
CA MET A 1 26.56 -9.83 -9.31
C MET A 1 25.34 -9.78 -10.22
N ASN A 2 25.54 -9.46 -11.51
CA ASN A 2 24.48 -9.53 -12.52
C ASN A 2 24.35 -10.96 -13.02
N LYS A 3 23.36 -11.69 -12.53
CA LYS A 3 22.82 -12.84 -13.28
C LYS A 3 21.73 -12.27 -14.17
N ASN A 4 21.93 -12.33 -15.49
CA ASN A 4 20.83 -12.30 -16.45
C ASN A 4 19.90 -13.46 -16.06
N LYS A 5 18.92 -13.20 -15.20
CA LYS A 5 17.86 -14.15 -14.90
C LYS A 5 16.97 -14.16 -16.14
N GLU A 6 17.10 -15.23 -16.90
CA GLU A 6 16.24 -15.52 -18.03
C GLU A 6 14.77 -15.49 -17.56
N ILE A 7 13.92 -14.79 -18.30
CA ILE A 7 12.50 -14.68 -17.98
C ILE A 7 11.90 -16.10 -17.99
N PRO A 8 11.19 -16.55 -16.93
CA PRO A 8 10.64 -17.89 -16.90
C PRO A 8 9.70 -18.18 -18.09
N GLN A 9 9.75 -19.39 -18.66
CA GLN A 9 8.94 -19.75 -19.83
C GLN A 9 7.44 -19.51 -19.61
N ILE A 10 6.92 -19.77 -18.40
CA ILE A 10 5.52 -19.51 -18.05
C ILE A 10 5.11 -18.04 -18.21
N VAL A 11 6.06 -17.11 -18.01
CA VAL A 11 5.86 -15.67 -18.20
C VAL A 11 5.85 -15.33 -19.69
N ILE A 12 6.78 -15.91 -20.46
CA ILE A 12 6.83 -15.77 -21.93
C ILE A 12 5.53 -16.26 -22.55
N ASP A 13 5.04 -17.44 -22.13
CA ASP A 13 3.80 -18.01 -22.62
C ASP A 13 2.58 -17.14 -22.27
N ALA A 14 2.55 -16.57 -21.06
CA ALA A 14 1.50 -15.64 -20.65
C ALA A 14 1.49 -14.37 -21.52
N LYS A 15 2.68 -13.80 -21.80
CA LYS A 15 2.83 -12.65 -22.68
C LYS A 15 2.40 -12.96 -24.12
N ASN A 16 2.79 -14.12 -24.65
CA ASN A 16 2.39 -14.58 -25.98
C ASN A 16 0.87 -14.79 -26.12
N ARG A 17 0.17 -15.05 -25.01
CA ARG A 17 -1.30 -15.09 -24.95
C ARG A 17 -1.96 -13.70 -24.82
N GLY A 18 -1.19 -12.63 -24.97
CA GLY A 18 -1.66 -11.25 -24.93
C GLY A 18 -1.83 -10.67 -23.52
N ARG A 19 -1.33 -11.34 -22.47
CA ARG A 19 -1.36 -10.76 -21.12
C ARG A 19 -0.29 -9.68 -20.99
N LYS A 20 -0.66 -8.54 -20.40
CA LYS A 20 0.30 -7.53 -19.94
C LYS A 20 0.89 -7.98 -18.62
N ILE A 21 2.21 -7.89 -18.48
CA ILE A 21 2.93 -8.45 -17.34
C ILE A 21 3.60 -7.33 -16.56
N ILE A 22 3.47 -7.37 -15.24
CA ILE A 22 4.22 -6.52 -14.31
C ILE A 22 5.31 -7.40 -13.69
N LYS A 23 6.56 -6.99 -13.81
CA LYS A 23 7.69 -7.56 -13.09
C LYS A 23 8.01 -6.67 -11.90
N LEU A 24 8.00 -7.26 -10.71
CA LEU A 24 8.51 -6.66 -9.48
C LEU A 24 9.82 -7.34 -9.11
N SER A 25 10.87 -6.57 -8.88
CA SER A 25 12.18 -7.10 -8.50
C SER A 25 12.61 -6.52 -7.17
N ASN A 26 13.11 -7.37 -6.27
CA ASN A 26 13.78 -6.94 -5.05
C ASN A 26 14.93 -7.89 -4.68
N ARG A 27 15.50 -7.73 -3.48
CA ARG A 27 16.58 -8.60 -2.95
C ARG A 27 16.20 -10.08 -2.83
N LEU A 28 14.91 -10.43 -2.87
CA LEU A 28 14.39 -11.80 -2.78
C LEU A 28 14.25 -12.45 -4.15
N GLY A 29 14.21 -11.65 -5.22
CA GLY A 29 14.13 -12.12 -6.59
C GLY A 29 13.08 -11.38 -7.41
N ASP A 30 12.69 -12.02 -8.51
CA ASP A 30 11.79 -11.46 -9.51
C ASP A 30 10.42 -12.13 -9.36
N PHE A 31 9.39 -11.31 -9.35
CA PHE A 31 8.00 -11.69 -9.28
C PHE A 31 7.28 -11.16 -10.50
N TYR A 32 6.44 -11.97 -11.12
CA TYR A 32 5.75 -11.66 -12.35
C TYR A 32 4.25 -11.81 -12.13
N PHE A 33 3.51 -10.75 -12.44
CA PHE A 33 2.07 -10.67 -12.25
C PHE A 33 1.40 -10.30 -13.56
N ALA A 34 0.23 -10.86 -13.82
CA ALA A 34 -0.69 -10.33 -14.80
C ALA A 34 -1.15 -8.94 -14.32
N LYS A 35 -1.04 -7.93 -15.20
CA LYS A 35 -1.51 -6.58 -14.93
C LYS A 35 -3.01 -6.61 -14.66
N LEU A 36 -3.40 -6.13 -13.49
CA LEU A 36 -4.81 -5.97 -13.11
C LEU A 36 -5.46 -4.86 -13.95
N THR A 37 -6.71 -5.07 -14.32
CA THR A 37 -7.52 -4.08 -15.03
C THR A 37 -8.27 -3.18 -14.06
N LYS A 38 -8.60 -1.95 -14.49
CA LYS A 38 -9.40 -1.02 -13.66
C LYS A 38 -10.71 -1.62 -13.17
N PRO A 39 -11.48 -2.36 -14.00
CA PRO A 39 -12.70 -3.02 -13.55
C PRO A 39 -12.48 -4.15 -12.53
N GLU A 40 -11.34 -4.84 -12.55
CA GLU A 40 -11.04 -5.89 -11.56
C GLU A 40 -10.74 -5.29 -10.19
N VAL A 41 -9.92 -4.23 -10.16
CA VAL A 41 -9.62 -3.51 -8.91
C VAL A 41 -10.87 -2.86 -8.35
N ARG A 42 -11.67 -2.17 -9.18
CA ARG A 42 -12.96 -1.61 -8.75
C ARG A 42 -13.89 -2.66 -8.16
N ARG A 43 -13.97 -3.85 -8.76
CA ARG A 43 -14.81 -4.94 -8.21
C ARG A 43 -14.34 -5.37 -6.83
N VAL A 44 -13.05 -5.53 -6.61
CA VAL A 44 -12.50 -5.89 -5.29
C VAL A 44 -12.84 -4.81 -4.26
N ILE A 45 -12.68 -3.55 -4.63
CA ILE A 45 -13.06 -2.38 -3.83
C ILE A 45 -14.56 -2.34 -3.52
N SER A 46 -15.43 -2.50 -4.52
CA SER A 46 -16.88 -2.46 -4.29
C SER A 46 -17.38 -3.68 -3.52
N SER A 47 -16.73 -4.84 -3.68
CA SER A 47 -17.02 -6.05 -2.89
C SER A 47 -16.57 -5.91 -1.43
N ALA A 48 -15.59 -5.04 -1.14
CA ALA A 48 -15.19 -4.67 0.21
C ALA A 48 -16.37 -4.12 1.02
N GLY A 49 -17.08 -3.16 0.45
CA GLY A 49 -18.17 -2.45 1.13
C GLY A 49 -19.46 -3.26 1.27
N ASN A 50 -19.60 -4.35 0.49
CA ASN A 50 -20.87 -5.08 0.36
C ASN A 50 -20.81 -6.55 0.84
N SER A 51 -19.63 -7.08 1.20
CA SER A 51 -19.48 -8.50 1.55
C SER A 51 -19.00 -8.72 2.98
N ARG A 52 -19.39 -9.85 3.58
CA ARG A 52 -18.77 -10.38 4.81
C ARG A 52 -17.32 -10.81 4.61
N GLU A 53 -16.87 -10.93 3.36
CA GLU A 53 -15.48 -11.25 3.05
C GLU A 53 -14.62 -10.02 3.28
N LYS A 54 -13.72 -10.16 4.25
CA LYS A 54 -12.71 -9.16 4.60
C LYS A 54 -11.97 -8.69 3.35
N PHE A 55 -11.90 -7.40 3.09
CA PHE A 55 -11.21 -6.88 1.90
C PHE A 55 -9.72 -7.20 1.86
N SER A 56 -9.08 -7.43 3.02
CA SER A 56 -7.75 -8.02 3.08
C SER A 56 -7.65 -9.37 2.36
N ALA A 57 -8.67 -10.22 2.52
CA ALA A 57 -8.77 -11.49 1.83
C ALA A 57 -9.09 -11.29 0.33
N LEU A 58 -9.93 -10.30 -0.02
CA LEU A 58 -10.22 -9.97 -1.42
C LEU A 58 -8.96 -9.51 -2.17
N MET A 59 -8.16 -8.60 -1.59
CA MET A 59 -6.88 -8.15 -2.15
C MET A 59 -5.88 -9.30 -2.25
N LYS A 60 -5.75 -10.11 -1.20
CA LYS A 60 -4.85 -11.27 -1.20
C LYS A 60 -5.25 -12.26 -2.28
N ASN A 61 -6.54 -12.54 -2.44
CA ASN A 61 -7.07 -13.40 -3.49
C ASN A 61 -6.84 -12.80 -4.88
N GLN A 62 -6.98 -11.49 -5.05
CA GLN A 62 -6.69 -10.81 -6.31
C GLN A 62 -5.21 -10.94 -6.70
N ILE A 63 -4.30 -10.67 -5.77
CA ILE A 63 -2.86 -10.84 -6.00
C ILE A 63 -2.53 -12.29 -6.37
N LYS A 64 -3.08 -13.26 -5.63
CA LYS A 64 -2.85 -14.70 -5.89
C LYS A 64 -3.36 -15.14 -7.26
N LYS A 65 -4.46 -14.56 -7.73
CA LYS A 65 -4.98 -14.82 -9.08
C LYS A 65 -4.13 -14.17 -10.17
N SER A 66 -3.45 -13.07 -9.83
CA SER A 66 -2.60 -12.33 -10.77
C SER A 66 -1.20 -12.90 -10.90
N ILE A 67 -0.66 -13.60 -9.90
CA ILE A 67 0.72 -14.09 -9.96
C ILE A 67 0.90 -15.16 -11.03
N ILE A 68 1.99 -15.02 -11.79
CA ILE A 68 2.42 -15.92 -12.87
C ILE A 68 3.68 -16.66 -12.45
N TYR A 69 4.60 -15.95 -11.80
CA TYR A 69 5.81 -16.52 -11.23
C TYR A 69 6.23 -15.73 -9.98
N PRO A 70 6.70 -16.36 -8.90
CA PRO A 70 6.79 -17.81 -8.66
C PRO A 70 5.42 -18.50 -8.60
N LYS A 71 5.39 -19.82 -8.37
CA LYS A 71 4.12 -20.54 -8.18
C LYS A 71 3.36 -19.99 -6.97
N VAL A 72 2.03 -20.13 -6.98
CA VAL A 72 1.17 -19.58 -5.92
C VAL A 72 1.57 -20.13 -4.54
N GLU A 73 1.94 -21.39 -4.43
CA GLU A 73 2.34 -22.03 -3.16
C GLU A 73 3.67 -21.48 -2.62
N GLU A 74 4.63 -21.22 -3.52
CA GLU A 74 5.92 -20.60 -3.18
C GLU A 74 5.72 -19.16 -2.73
N PHE A 75 4.86 -18.43 -3.43
CA PHE A 75 4.46 -17.07 -3.07
C PHE A 75 3.74 -17.02 -1.72
N GLU A 76 2.84 -17.96 -1.44
CA GLU A 76 2.16 -18.05 -0.14
C GLU A 76 3.12 -18.35 0.99
N THR A 77 4.07 -19.26 0.77
CA THR A 77 5.13 -19.57 1.73
C THR A 77 5.98 -18.33 2.02
N LEU A 78 6.32 -17.56 0.98
CA LEU A 78 7.04 -16.29 1.13
C LEU A 78 6.25 -15.29 1.97
N LEU A 79 4.98 -15.06 1.66
CA LEU A 79 4.14 -14.12 2.41
C LEU A 79 3.89 -14.56 3.85
N LYS A 80 3.87 -15.88 4.12
CA LYS A 80 3.79 -16.40 5.49
C LYS A 80 5.05 -16.07 6.29
N ASN A 81 6.22 -16.19 5.67
CA ASN A 81 7.51 -15.93 6.31
C ASN A 81 7.82 -14.42 6.40
N LYS A 82 7.29 -13.63 5.47
CA LYS A 82 7.51 -12.18 5.37
C LYS A 82 6.19 -11.44 5.08
N PRO A 83 5.31 -11.32 6.07
CA PRO A 83 3.98 -10.73 5.89
C PRO A 83 4.02 -9.24 5.48
N GLY A 84 5.06 -8.51 5.90
CA GLY A 84 5.30 -7.12 5.50
C GLY A 84 5.56 -6.92 4.00
N LEU A 85 5.80 -7.97 3.22
CA LEU A 85 5.97 -7.86 1.75
C LEU A 85 4.66 -7.61 1.02
N PHE A 86 3.52 -8.01 1.59
CA PHE A 86 2.26 -8.00 0.86
C PHE A 86 1.83 -6.59 0.46
N ALA A 87 1.85 -5.65 1.41
CA ALA A 87 1.45 -4.27 1.22
C ALA A 87 2.26 -3.55 0.11
N PRO A 88 3.61 -3.52 0.15
CA PRO A 88 4.39 -2.87 -0.89
C PRO A 88 4.21 -3.55 -2.26
N MET A 89 4.15 -4.88 -2.33
CA MET A 89 3.89 -5.57 -3.60
C MET A 89 2.52 -5.23 -4.20
N TYR A 90 1.48 -5.17 -3.37
CA TYR A 90 0.15 -4.80 -3.83
C TYR A 90 0.10 -3.35 -4.30
N SER A 91 0.76 -2.44 -3.58
CA SER A 91 0.89 -1.04 -3.96
C SER A 91 1.49 -0.90 -5.36
N GLU A 92 2.63 -1.55 -5.62
CA GLU A 92 3.30 -1.49 -6.92
C GLU A 92 2.43 -2.05 -8.06
N ILE A 93 1.70 -3.14 -7.81
CA ILE A 93 0.79 -3.71 -8.81
C ILE A 93 -0.35 -2.72 -9.11
N LEU A 94 -0.94 -2.12 -8.06
CA LEU A 94 -2.01 -1.12 -8.21
C LEU A 94 -1.52 0.13 -8.93
N ASP A 95 -0.30 0.59 -8.67
CA ASP A 95 0.34 1.70 -9.36
C ASP A 95 0.36 1.50 -10.87
N LYS A 96 0.74 0.30 -11.32
CA LYS A 96 0.75 -0.02 -12.75
C LYS A 96 -0.65 -0.07 -13.37
N THR A 97 -1.71 -0.21 -12.58
CA THR A 97 -3.10 -0.14 -13.08
C THR A 97 -3.58 1.29 -13.38
N GLY A 98 -2.86 2.30 -12.88
CA GLY A 98 -3.24 3.72 -13.02
C GLY A 98 -4.53 4.07 -12.27
N ILE A 99 -4.75 3.42 -11.13
CA ILE A 99 -5.87 3.68 -10.20
C ILE A 99 -5.36 4.28 -8.90
N SER A 100 -4.11 4.01 -8.53
CA SER A 100 -3.53 4.61 -7.35
C SER A 100 -3.34 6.12 -7.53
N GLU A 101 -3.36 6.81 -6.41
CA GLU A 101 -3.02 8.22 -6.33
C GLU A 101 -1.70 8.32 -5.59
N LYS A 102 -0.77 9.09 -6.17
CA LYS A 102 0.56 9.27 -5.59
C LYS A 102 0.56 10.48 -4.69
N PHE A 103 1.15 10.34 -3.52
CA PHE A 103 1.37 11.43 -2.59
C PHE A 103 2.86 11.64 -2.42
N THR A 104 3.25 12.89 -2.27
CA THR A 104 4.58 13.27 -1.82
C THR A 104 4.55 13.38 -0.30
N VAL A 105 5.55 12.80 0.35
CA VAL A 105 5.74 12.86 1.81
C VAL A 105 6.82 13.88 2.12
N GLU A 106 6.52 14.81 3.03
CA GLU A 106 7.47 15.80 3.53
C GLU A 106 7.40 15.88 5.06
N ALA A 107 8.55 16.02 5.71
CA ALA A 107 8.60 16.37 7.13
C ALA A 107 8.13 17.82 7.32
N VAL A 108 7.31 18.06 8.34
CA VAL A 108 6.71 19.38 8.60
C VAL A 108 7.47 20.08 9.71
N SER A 109 7.71 21.37 9.53
CA SER A 109 8.42 22.21 10.49
C SER A 109 7.62 23.46 10.85
N LEU A 110 7.82 24.02 12.05
CA LEU A 110 7.18 25.30 12.43
C LEU A 110 7.57 26.48 11.54
N THR A 111 8.64 26.34 10.75
CA THR A 111 9.07 27.34 9.78
C THR A 111 8.26 27.33 8.48
N ASP A 112 7.35 26.38 8.31
CA ASP A 112 6.50 26.30 7.12
C ASP A 112 5.44 27.43 7.17
N GLU A 113 5.40 28.28 6.14
CA GLU A 113 4.68 29.57 6.15
C GLU A 113 3.16 29.45 6.34
N ILE A 114 2.55 28.29 6.06
CA ILE A 114 1.10 28.08 6.19
C ILE A 114 0.84 26.68 6.77
N LEU A 115 0.65 26.62 8.09
CA LEU A 115 0.22 25.41 8.80
C LEU A 115 -1.14 25.59 9.47
N PRO A 116 -2.01 24.57 9.45
CA PRO A 116 -3.19 24.54 10.30
C PRO A 116 -2.81 24.68 11.77
N GLU A 117 -3.59 25.44 12.55
CA GLU A 117 -3.32 25.67 13.99
C GLU A 117 -3.19 24.36 14.78
N MET A 118 -3.97 23.34 14.47
CA MET A 118 -3.85 22.05 15.14
C MET A 118 -2.53 21.35 14.83
N VAL A 119 -1.99 21.51 13.62
CA VAL A 119 -0.67 20.96 13.25
C VAL A 119 0.44 21.68 14.01
N LYS A 120 0.37 23.02 14.10
CA LYS A 120 1.30 23.81 14.91
C LYS A 120 1.32 23.34 16.37
N GLY A 121 0.14 23.17 16.96
CA GLY A 121 0.00 22.69 18.34
C GLY A 121 0.62 21.30 18.57
N HIS A 122 0.57 20.38 17.59
CA HIS A 122 1.25 19.09 17.72
C HIS A 122 2.78 19.27 17.72
N ILE A 123 3.31 20.06 16.78
CA ILE A 123 4.76 20.29 16.67
C ILE A 123 5.30 21.03 17.90
N GLU A 124 4.56 22.03 18.41
CA GLU A 124 4.90 22.74 19.66
C GLU A 124 4.94 21.82 20.87
N ASN A 125 4.12 20.76 20.88
CA ASN A 125 4.14 19.71 21.89
C ASN A 125 5.21 18.63 21.64
N GLY A 126 6.10 18.84 20.67
CA GLY A 126 7.20 17.92 20.35
C GLY A 126 6.80 16.70 19.52
N ILE A 127 5.60 16.70 18.93
CA ILE A 127 5.14 15.61 18.05
C ILE A 127 5.70 15.84 16.65
N GLU A 128 6.42 14.85 16.11
CA GLU A 128 6.87 14.88 14.73
C GLU A 128 5.68 14.70 13.77
N VAL A 129 5.56 15.59 12.79
CA VAL A 129 4.46 15.61 11.82
C VAL A 129 4.99 15.41 10.40
N VAL A 130 4.27 14.62 9.62
CA VAL A 130 4.50 14.47 8.18
C VAL A 130 3.31 14.98 7.39
N LYS A 131 3.60 15.60 6.25
CA LYS A 131 2.63 16.10 5.27
C LYS A 131 2.63 15.16 4.07
N LEU A 132 1.46 14.64 3.74
CA LEU A 132 1.21 13.86 2.53
C LEU A 132 0.36 14.69 1.58
N PHE A 133 0.86 15.03 0.40
CA PHE A 133 0.14 15.92 -0.52
C PHE A 133 0.27 15.49 -1.98
N ASN A 134 -0.70 15.92 -2.78
CA ASN A 134 -0.69 15.82 -4.23
C ASN A 134 -1.29 17.11 -4.83
N GLU A 135 -1.58 17.12 -6.13
CA GLU A 135 -2.18 18.29 -6.81
C GLU A 135 -3.58 18.67 -6.31
N LYS A 136 -4.30 17.75 -5.66
CA LYS A 136 -5.70 17.94 -5.24
C LYS A 136 -5.84 18.28 -3.77
N GLU A 137 -4.97 17.73 -2.91
CA GLU A 137 -5.19 17.75 -1.47
C GLU A 137 -3.89 17.60 -0.67
N THR A 138 -4.00 17.91 0.62
CA THR A 138 -2.91 17.79 1.59
C THR A 138 -3.46 17.21 2.88
N PHE A 139 -2.76 16.20 3.40
CA PHE A 139 -3.02 15.53 4.66
C PHE A 139 -1.84 15.71 5.61
N TYR A 140 -2.12 15.84 6.90
CA TYR A 140 -1.11 15.93 7.96
C TYR A 140 -1.30 14.76 8.92
N PHE A 141 -0.20 14.08 9.24
CA PHE A 141 -0.19 12.90 10.10
C PHE A 141 0.89 13.01 11.17
N GLU A 142 0.62 12.43 12.34
CA GLU A 142 1.67 12.11 13.29
C GLU A 142 2.60 11.09 12.64
N LYS A 143 3.90 11.35 12.74
CA LYS A 143 4.90 10.44 12.18
C LYS A 143 4.85 9.11 12.93
N LEU A 144 4.66 8.03 12.18
CA LEU A 144 4.62 6.68 12.74
C LEU A 144 5.97 6.33 13.36
N GLN A 145 5.95 5.97 14.65
CA GLN A 145 7.12 5.50 15.38
C GLN A 145 7.36 4.01 15.09
N SER A 146 8.64 3.60 15.04
CA SER A 146 9.05 2.22 14.73
C SER A 146 8.37 1.18 15.62
N GLU A 147 8.20 1.46 16.92
CA GLU A 147 7.54 0.56 17.88
C GLU A 147 6.03 0.37 17.59
N THR A 148 5.35 1.45 17.17
CA THR A 148 3.95 1.39 16.74
C THR A 148 3.82 0.53 15.49
N ILE A 149 4.82 0.54 14.62
CA ILE A 149 4.84 -0.21 13.36
C ILE A 149 5.13 -1.69 13.57
N GLU A 150 6.08 -2.03 14.44
CA GLU A 150 6.33 -3.43 14.80
C GLU A 150 5.10 -4.05 15.43
N THR A 151 4.46 -3.34 16.38
CA THR A 151 3.19 -3.75 16.98
C THR A 151 2.09 -3.88 15.92
N THR A 152 2.08 -2.98 14.95
CA THR A 152 1.16 -2.96 13.81
C THR A 152 1.31 -4.20 12.93
N LEU A 153 2.53 -4.52 12.52
CA LEU A 153 2.87 -5.70 11.71
C LEU A 153 2.62 -7.01 12.49
N ASP A 154 2.95 -7.04 13.77
CA ASP A 154 2.68 -8.19 14.65
C ASP A 154 1.18 -8.42 14.86
N THR A 155 0.38 -7.36 14.98
CA THR A 155 -1.07 -7.46 15.12
C THR A 155 -1.71 -7.92 13.80
N MET A 156 -1.22 -7.46 12.66
CA MET A 156 -1.63 -7.94 11.34
C MET A 156 -1.38 -9.44 11.16
N THR A 157 -0.29 -9.98 11.74
CA THR A 157 0.04 -11.40 11.62
C THR A 157 -0.71 -12.27 12.61
N LYS A 158 -0.92 -11.79 13.84
CA LYS A 158 -1.53 -12.56 14.94
C LYS A 158 -3.06 -12.56 14.90
N ASP A 159 -3.69 -11.42 14.68
CA ASP A 159 -5.10 -11.26 15.08
C ASP A 159 -6.11 -11.54 13.95
N LYS A 160 -5.65 -11.83 12.72
CA LYS A 160 -6.51 -11.92 11.51
C LYS A 160 -7.52 -10.75 11.39
N LYS A 161 -7.28 -9.65 12.10
CA LYS A 161 -8.09 -8.43 12.02
C LYS A 161 -7.94 -7.90 10.60
N GLU A 162 -9.04 -7.35 10.12
CA GLU A 162 -9.16 -6.90 8.74
C GLU A 162 -8.06 -5.89 8.46
N TYR A 163 -7.18 -6.19 7.50
CA TYR A 163 -6.09 -5.27 7.11
C TYR A 163 -6.62 -3.89 6.74
N VAL A 164 -7.87 -3.78 6.27
CA VAL A 164 -8.53 -2.51 5.97
C VAL A 164 -8.91 -1.78 7.23
N THR A 165 -9.72 -2.38 8.08
CA THR A 165 -10.12 -1.78 9.36
C THR A 165 -8.88 -1.43 10.18
N PHE A 166 -7.81 -2.21 10.02
CA PHE A 166 -6.52 -1.95 10.60
C PHE A 166 -5.84 -0.72 9.95
N VAL A 167 -5.71 -0.67 8.63
CA VAL A 167 -5.15 0.46 7.88
C VAL A 167 -5.95 1.74 8.15
N GLU A 168 -7.27 1.71 7.96
CA GLU A 168 -8.19 2.80 8.26
C GLU A 168 -8.10 3.22 9.72
N SER A 169 -8.09 2.27 10.69
CA SER A 169 -7.94 2.63 12.10
C SER A 169 -6.61 3.33 12.37
N ASN A 170 -5.51 2.90 11.75
CA ASN A 170 -4.22 3.55 11.93
C ASN A 170 -4.15 4.91 11.23
N ILE A 171 -4.67 5.03 10.01
CA ILE A 171 -4.78 6.30 9.31
C ILE A 171 -5.64 7.29 10.11
N MET A 172 -6.80 6.85 10.60
CA MET A 172 -7.70 7.68 11.41
C MET A 172 -7.16 8.02 12.80
N LYS A 173 -6.30 7.17 13.37
CA LYS A 173 -5.60 7.46 14.63
C LYS A 173 -4.55 8.55 14.44
N ASN A 174 -3.76 8.45 13.39
CA ASN A 174 -2.59 9.32 13.18
C ASN A 174 -2.90 10.58 12.37
N ILE A 175 -4.07 10.70 11.73
CA ILE A 175 -4.43 11.93 11.00
C ILE A 175 -4.67 13.08 11.99
N ILE A 176 -3.94 14.19 11.76
CA ILE A 176 -3.96 15.40 12.60
C ILE A 176 -5.02 16.40 12.13
N ILE A 177 -5.51 16.31 10.88
CA ILE A 177 -6.49 17.28 10.37
C ILE A 177 -7.85 17.13 11.09
N SER A 178 -8.46 18.27 11.39
CA SER A 178 -9.73 18.46 12.13
C SER A 178 -10.97 17.85 11.50
N ASP A 179 -10.86 17.30 10.30
CA ASP A 179 -12.01 16.84 9.55
C ASP A 179 -11.93 15.34 9.28
N LYS A 180 -11.79 14.56 10.37
CA LYS A 180 -11.94 13.10 10.35
C LYS A 180 -13.27 12.69 9.69
N GLU A 181 -14.31 13.52 9.79
CA GLU A 181 -15.60 13.31 9.13
C GLU A 181 -15.53 13.46 7.61
N ASN A 182 -14.85 14.49 7.10
CA ASN A 182 -14.62 14.66 5.66
C ASN A 182 -13.63 13.64 5.12
N PHE A 183 -12.64 13.21 5.92
CA PHE A 183 -11.78 12.09 5.55
C PHE A 183 -12.61 10.82 5.33
N ALA A 184 -13.53 10.49 6.25
CA ALA A 184 -14.43 9.34 6.08
C ALA A 184 -15.22 9.42 4.76
N LYS A 185 -15.81 10.58 4.45
CA LYS A 185 -16.52 10.81 3.18
C LYS A 185 -15.62 10.68 1.95
N ILE A 186 -14.42 11.26 1.98
CA ILE A 186 -13.45 11.14 0.89
C ILE A 186 -13.08 9.67 0.69
N THR A 187 -12.93 8.89 1.77
CA THR A 187 -12.60 7.45 1.68
C THR A 187 -13.77 6.59 1.19
N GLU A 188 -15.01 7.00 1.40
CA GLU A 188 -16.18 6.36 0.78
C GLU A 188 -16.18 6.54 -0.75
N ASP A 189 -15.88 7.75 -1.23
CA ASP A 189 -15.79 8.07 -2.66
C ASP A 189 -14.50 7.52 -3.31
N ARG A 190 -13.42 7.42 -2.52
CA ARG A 190 -12.08 6.98 -2.93
C ARG A 190 -11.53 5.91 -1.97
N PRO A 191 -12.10 4.69 -2.00
CA PRO A 191 -11.71 3.60 -1.09
C PRO A 191 -10.27 3.08 -1.25
N GLY A 192 -9.56 3.48 -2.31
CA GLY A 192 -8.11 3.23 -2.46
C GLY A 192 -7.23 4.23 -1.70
N LEU A 193 -7.79 5.37 -1.29
CA LEU A 193 -7.06 6.47 -0.65
C LEU A 193 -6.43 6.08 0.69
N PRO A 194 -7.12 5.39 1.63
CA PRO A 194 -6.50 4.96 2.89
C PRO A 194 -5.25 4.11 2.68
N PHE A 195 -5.26 3.25 1.66
CA PHE A 195 -4.14 2.39 1.33
C PHE A 195 -2.98 3.17 0.74
N ALA A 196 -3.24 4.10 -0.16
CA ALA A 196 -2.22 4.98 -0.71
C ALA A 196 -1.52 5.76 0.41
N LEU A 197 -2.30 6.41 1.29
CA LEU A 197 -1.76 7.18 2.41
C LEU A 197 -0.98 6.28 3.39
N PHE A 198 -1.49 5.09 3.68
CA PHE A 198 -0.81 4.15 4.58
C PHE A 198 0.50 3.64 4.01
N ASN A 199 0.54 3.33 2.71
CA ASN A 199 1.76 2.86 2.07
C ASN A 199 2.85 3.94 2.09
N GLU A 200 2.49 5.21 1.84
CA GLU A 200 3.43 6.33 1.90
C GLU A 200 3.91 6.59 3.33
N LEU A 201 3.01 6.54 4.31
CA LEU A 201 3.39 6.64 5.73
C LEU A 201 4.30 5.49 6.17
N MET A 202 4.06 4.27 5.69
CA MET A 202 4.91 3.13 5.99
C MET A 202 6.26 3.19 5.25
N ALA A 203 6.31 3.74 4.04
CA ALA A 203 7.54 3.90 3.28
C ALA A 203 8.54 4.82 4.00
N GLU A 204 8.06 5.89 4.64
CA GLU A 204 8.91 6.83 5.38
C GLU A 204 9.60 6.21 6.60
N THR A 205 9.13 5.05 7.05
CA THR A 205 9.68 4.39 8.23
C THR A 205 10.92 3.57 7.92
N GLY A 206 11.22 3.36 6.63
CA GLY A 206 12.30 2.49 6.15
C GLY A 206 12.06 1.00 6.41
N LEU A 207 10.88 0.62 6.94
CA LEU A 207 10.55 -0.76 7.29
C LEU A 207 9.89 -1.54 6.14
N THR A 208 9.67 -0.91 4.99
CA THR A 208 9.15 -1.57 3.80
C THR A 208 10.28 -1.96 2.84
N ASP A 209 10.25 -3.19 2.34
CA ASP A 209 11.13 -3.59 1.23
C ASP A 209 10.68 -2.86 -0.03
N SER A 210 11.58 -2.10 -0.66
CA SER A 210 11.31 -1.45 -1.94
C SER A 210 11.38 -2.44 -3.09
N PHE A 211 10.55 -2.23 -4.10
CA PHE A 211 10.51 -3.01 -5.33
C PHE A 211 10.82 -2.12 -6.53
N LEU A 212 11.57 -2.66 -7.48
CA LEU A 212 11.66 -2.10 -8.82
C LEU A 212 10.55 -2.72 -9.67
N ALA A 213 9.58 -1.90 -10.07
CA ALA A 213 8.42 -2.33 -10.85
C ALA A 213 8.53 -1.90 -12.32
N GLU A 214 8.51 -2.86 -13.24
CA GLU A 214 8.52 -2.64 -14.70
C GLU A 214 7.36 -3.40 -15.37
N GLU A 215 6.76 -2.81 -16.41
CA GLU A 215 5.83 -3.51 -17.30
C GLU A 215 6.65 -4.08 -18.45
N ILE A 216 6.57 -5.41 -18.67
CA ILE A 216 7.41 -6.13 -19.63
C ILE A 216 6.60 -6.83 -20.71
#